data_AF-A0A838QE81-F1
#
_entry.id   AF-A0A838QE81-F1
#
_cell.length_a   1.000
_cell.length_b   1.000
_cell.length_c   1.000
_cell.angle_alpha   90.00
_cell.angle_beta   90.00
_cell.angle_gamma   90.00
#
_symmetry.space_group_name_H-M   'P 1'
#
loop_
_entity.id
_entity.type
_entity.pdbx_description
1 polymer ?
#
loop_
_entity_poly.entity_id
_entity_poly.type
_entity_poly.pdbx_seq_one_letter_code
_entity_poly.pdbx_strand_id
1 'polypeptide(L)'
;ANAYAGAADTLLYYMRQQRSGFNPIIRDSIHKLDGLIVDDTVRAGQFINVSGGWADASDYLQYVATSANAAFVMLIAYRDNPRAFADKFDARGLPGPNGIPDVLDEARHGLEWLSRMYPGGDQMYNQLGDDRDHAVWDLPWTDSSNYGWGKGKERPVYPCTGKPQGLIKAKNRSTGYASTAGKFASAFALGAATFAKTDAAFAGMLRARAVAAYRLGRQHPGVCQTAPGGQPYFYEEDNWHDDMELAAASLIDATGEKHFLGDALMHA
;
A
#
# COMPACT_ATOMS: atom_id res chain seq x y z
N ALA A 1 -22.00 -6.51 -28.30
CA ALA A 1 -20.76 -5.70 -28.29
C ALA A 1 -20.57 -4.84 -27.03
N ASN A 2 -21.58 -4.62 -26.16
CA ASN A 2 -21.48 -3.75 -24.97
C ASN A 2 -21.50 -4.48 -23.61
N ALA A 3 -21.23 -5.78 -23.55
CA ALA A 3 -21.39 -6.56 -22.31
C ALA A 3 -20.51 -6.06 -21.13
N TYR A 4 -19.42 -5.34 -21.40
CA TYR A 4 -18.49 -4.81 -20.40
C TYR A 4 -18.51 -3.28 -20.27
N ALA A 5 -19.44 -2.59 -20.94
CA ALA A 5 -19.52 -1.13 -20.85
C ALA A 5 -19.82 -0.70 -19.39
N GLY A 6 -18.93 0.10 -18.79
CA GLY A 6 -19.02 0.55 -17.40
C GLY A 6 -18.62 -0.49 -16.35
N ALA A 7 -18.15 -1.68 -16.75
CA ALA A 7 -17.72 -2.71 -15.81
C ALA A 7 -16.52 -2.26 -14.96
N ALA A 8 -15.54 -1.57 -15.57
CA ALA A 8 -14.38 -1.07 -14.86
C ALA A 8 -14.75 -0.07 -13.75
N ASP A 9 -15.65 0.88 -14.04
CA ASP A 9 -16.16 1.84 -13.04
C ASP A 9 -16.93 1.15 -11.91
N THR A 10 -17.63 0.05 -12.22
CA THR A 10 -18.40 -0.72 -11.23
C THR A 10 -17.48 -1.37 -10.20
N LEU A 11 -16.31 -1.86 -10.62
CA LEU A 11 -15.31 -2.44 -9.73
C LEU A 11 -14.70 -1.40 -8.77
N LEU A 12 -14.64 -0.13 -9.15
CA LEU A 12 -14.12 0.94 -8.27
C LEU A 12 -15.03 1.20 -7.06
N TYR A 13 -16.32 0.84 -7.10
CA TYR A 13 -17.16 0.93 -5.90
C TYR A 13 -16.66 0.04 -4.76
N TYR A 14 -16.14 -1.15 -5.10
CA TYR A 14 -15.53 -2.03 -4.11
C TYR A 14 -14.34 -1.33 -3.43
N MET A 15 -13.41 -0.78 -4.22
CA MET A 15 -12.25 -0.08 -3.65
C MET A 15 -12.66 1.11 -2.76
N ARG A 16 -13.66 1.90 -3.17
CA ARG A 16 -14.20 3.02 -2.38
C ARG A 16 -14.81 2.57 -1.05
N GLN A 17 -15.50 1.43 -1.03
CA GLN A 17 -16.05 0.84 0.20
C GLN A 17 -14.94 0.47 1.18
N GLN A 18 -13.81 0.00 0.68
CA GLN A 18 -12.67 -0.43 1.48
C GLN A 18 -11.83 0.73 2.04
N ARG A 19 -12.06 1.99 1.65
CA ARG A 19 -11.24 3.11 2.12
C ARG A 19 -11.27 3.26 3.64
N SER A 20 -10.09 3.29 4.26
CA SER A 20 -9.85 3.79 5.62
C SER A 20 -9.48 5.28 5.60
N GLY A 21 -9.56 5.96 6.75
CA GLY A 21 -9.67 7.42 6.76
C GLY A 21 -11.05 7.84 6.26
N PHE A 22 -11.15 8.91 5.46
CA PHE A 22 -12.44 9.32 4.91
C PHE A 22 -13.03 8.23 4.01
N ASN A 23 -14.22 7.73 4.37
CA ASN A 23 -14.91 6.71 3.62
C ASN A 23 -16.19 7.28 2.96
N PRO A 24 -16.30 7.26 1.62
CA PRO A 24 -17.38 7.92 0.90
C PRO A 24 -18.76 7.30 1.11
N ILE A 25 -18.83 6.04 1.56
CA ILE A 25 -20.09 5.32 1.77
C ILE A 25 -20.77 5.80 3.04
N ILE A 26 -19.99 5.99 4.11
CA ILE A 26 -20.49 6.50 5.39
C ILE A 26 -20.43 8.02 5.50
N ARG A 27 -19.63 8.68 4.64
CA ARG A 27 -19.39 10.13 4.63
C ARG A 27 -18.79 10.68 5.94
N ASP A 28 -17.97 9.87 6.59
CA ASP A 28 -17.16 10.21 7.76
C ASP A 28 -15.83 9.43 7.65
N SER A 29 -14.91 9.70 8.56
CA SER A 29 -13.64 9.00 8.66
C SER A 29 -13.69 7.85 9.67
N ILE A 30 -13.01 6.76 9.36
CA ILE A 30 -12.77 5.60 10.25
C ILE A 30 -11.28 5.50 10.60
N HIS A 31 -10.96 4.75 11.66
CA HIS A 31 -9.58 4.49 12.12
C HIS A 31 -8.72 5.78 12.24
N LYS A 32 -9.22 6.77 12.99
CA LYS A 32 -8.65 8.13 13.05
C LYS A 32 -7.31 8.20 13.82
N LEU A 33 -6.89 7.10 14.46
CA LEU A 33 -5.71 7.00 15.31
C LEU A 33 -4.69 6.01 14.75
N ASP A 34 -4.67 5.79 13.43
CA ASP A 34 -3.79 4.83 12.80
C ASP A 34 -2.31 5.17 12.96
N GLY A 35 -1.72 4.56 13.98
CA GLY A 35 -0.39 4.03 13.93
C GLY A 35 0.36 4.09 15.26
N LEU A 36 0.72 2.92 15.77
CA LEU A 36 1.68 2.76 16.86
C LEU A 36 2.79 1.82 16.38
N ILE A 37 4.03 2.30 16.29
CA ILE A 37 5.13 1.47 15.81
C ILE A 37 5.38 0.33 16.79
N VAL A 38 5.49 -0.89 16.27
CA VAL A 38 5.75 -2.11 17.04
C VAL A 38 6.91 -2.90 16.43
N ASP A 39 7.49 -3.82 17.19
CA ASP A 39 8.55 -4.74 16.73
C ASP A 39 9.79 -4.05 16.11
N ASP A 40 9.99 -2.76 16.42
CA ASP A 40 11.16 -1.93 16.09
C ASP A 40 12.07 -1.80 17.32
N THR A 41 13.39 -1.87 17.15
CA THR A 41 14.34 -1.78 18.28
C THR A 41 14.53 -0.37 18.82
N VAL A 42 14.22 0.67 18.05
CA VAL A 42 14.46 2.08 18.39
C VAL A 42 13.15 2.86 18.53
N ARG A 43 12.17 2.55 17.68
CA ARG A 43 10.96 3.36 17.49
C ARG A 43 9.70 2.74 18.08
N ALA A 44 9.77 1.53 18.64
CA ALA A 44 8.60 0.89 19.23
C ALA A 44 7.92 1.79 20.30
N GLY A 45 6.60 1.88 20.24
CA GLY A 45 5.80 2.75 21.09
C GLY A 45 5.66 4.20 20.61
N GLN A 46 6.37 4.59 19.54
CA GLN A 46 6.17 5.90 18.92
C GLN A 46 4.92 5.90 18.04
N PHE A 47 4.13 6.97 18.15
CA PHE A 47 3.02 7.23 17.24
C PHE A 47 3.55 7.66 15.87
N ILE A 48 2.96 7.13 14.80
CA ILE A 48 3.17 7.61 13.43
C ILE A 48 1.83 7.66 12.73
N ASN A 49 1.51 8.78 12.09
CA ASN A 49 0.23 8.89 11.37
C ASN A 49 0.32 8.22 10.00
N VAL A 50 -0.25 7.02 9.90
CA VAL A 50 -0.37 6.24 8.66
C VAL A 50 -1.82 6.02 8.24
N SER A 51 -2.74 6.87 8.71
CA SER A 51 -4.17 6.81 8.35
C SER A 51 -4.39 6.87 6.83
N GLY A 52 -5.41 6.17 6.33
CA GLY A 52 -5.80 6.13 4.91
C GLY A 52 -5.73 4.72 4.33
N GLY A 53 -5.61 4.61 2.99
CA GLY A 53 -5.46 3.32 2.32
C GLY A 53 -6.76 2.50 2.31
N TRP A 54 -6.64 1.19 2.11
CA TRP A 54 -7.78 0.28 2.09
C TRP A 54 -7.67 -0.78 3.16
N ALA A 55 -8.80 -1.12 3.77
CA ALA A 55 -9.00 -2.42 4.40
C ALA A 55 -8.76 -3.51 3.35
N ASP A 56 -7.94 -4.49 3.68
CA ASP A 56 -7.39 -5.46 2.75
C ASP A 56 -8.47 -6.42 2.21
N ALA A 57 -9.34 -6.88 3.11
CA ALA A 57 -10.48 -7.72 2.78
C ALA A 57 -11.70 -7.32 3.61
N SER A 58 -12.42 -8.30 4.18
CA SER A 58 -13.56 -8.02 5.07
C SER A 58 -13.16 -7.65 6.50
N ASP A 59 -11.88 -7.82 6.84
CA ASP A 59 -11.27 -7.28 8.05
C ASP A 59 -10.83 -5.83 7.83
N TYR A 60 -10.25 -5.18 8.84
CA TYR A 60 -9.76 -3.81 8.73
C TYR A 60 -8.24 -3.74 8.61
N LEU A 61 -7.56 -4.88 8.51
CA LEU A 61 -6.11 -4.96 8.33
C LEU A 61 -5.70 -4.30 7.02
N GLN A 62 -4.49 -3.72 6.99
CA GLN A 62 -3.98 -3.06 5.80
C GLN A 62 -2.53 -3.47 5.56
N TYR A 63 -2.25 -3.96 4.36
CA TYR A 63 -0.95 -4.47 4.00
C TYR A 63 -0.38 -3.75 2.78
N VAL A 64 0.93 -3.49 2.82
CA VAL A 64 1.64 -2.92 1.68
C VAL A 64 1.65 -3.90 0.51
N ALA A 65 1.84 -5.20 0.80
CA ALA A 65 1.92 -6.25 -0.22
C ALA A 65 0.74 -6.21 -1.21
N THR A 66 -0.48 -6.05 -0.69
CA THR A 66 -1.71 -6.01 -1.49
C THR A 66 -2.06 -4.60 -1.96
N SER A 67 -1.89 -3.56 -1.12
CA SER A 67 -2.24 -2.19 -1.49
C SER A 67 -1.34 -1.62 -2.58
N ALA A 68 -0.05 -1.94 -2.56
CA ALA A 68 0.88 -1.56 -3.61
C ALA A 68 0.54 -2.25 -4.94
N ASN A 69 0.19 -3.55 -4.89
CA ASN A 69 -0.28 -4.28 -6.05
C ASN A 69 -1.59 -3.70 -6.60
N ALA A 70 -2.57 -3.40 -5.74
CA ALA A 70 -3.84 -2.80 -6.16
C ALA A 70 -3.63 -1.45 -6.85
N ALA A 71 -2.79 -0.58 -6.26
CA ALA A 71 -2.42 0.70 -6.88
C ALA A 71 -1.71 0.49 -8.23
N PHE A 72 -0.73 -0.42 -8.29
CA PHE A 72 0.00 -0.73 -9.52
C PHE A 72 -0.93 -1.25 -10.63
N VAL A 73 -1.81 -2.19 -10.31
CA VAL A 73 -2.77 -2.78 -11.25
C VAL A 73 -3.75 -1.73 -11.78
N MET A 74 -4.26 -0.84 -10.92
CA MET A 74 -5.11 0.28 -11.37
C MET A 74 -4.37 1.21 -12.33
N LEU A 75 -3.11 1.51 -12.05
CA LEU A 75 -2.29 2.38 -12.90
C LEU A 75 -1.97 1.75 -14.25
N ILE A 76 -1.58 0.46 -14.32
CA ILE A 76 -1.34 -0.22 -15.61
C ILE A 76 -2.64 -0.37 -16.40
N ALA A 77 -3.77 -0.64 -15.73
CA ALA A 77 -5.06 -0.76 -16.39
C ALA A 77 -5.45 0.57 -17.05
N TYR A 78 -5.24 1.69 -16.37
CA TYR A 78 -5.44 3.01 -16.95
C TYR A 78 -4.45 3.33 -18.07
N ARG A 79 -3.15 3.03 -17.88
CA ARG A 79 -2.11 3.24 -18.90
C ARG A 79 -2.47 2.57 -20.22
N ASP A 80 -2.90 1.32 -20.15
CA ASP A 80 -3.15 0.49 -21.32
C ASP A 80 -4.55 0.70 -21.90
N ASN A 81 -5.53 1.10 -21.08
CA ASN A 81 -6.94 1.24 -21.47
C ASN A 81 -7.58 2.51 -20.88
N PRO A 82 -7.08 3.73 -21.18
CA PRO A 82 -7.56 4.95 -20.52
C PRO A 82 -9.03 5.27 -20.80
N ARG A 83 -9.58 4.81 -21.93
CA ARG A 83 -10.98 5.00 -22.32
C ARG A 83 -11.97 4.11 -21.56
N ALA A 84 -11.48 3.15 -20.77
CA ALA A 84 -12.33 2.23 -20.01
C ALA A 84 -12.90 2.85 -18.72
N PHE A 85 -12.34 4.00 -18.29
CA PHE A 85 -12.64 4.62 -17.00
C PHE A 85 -13.30 5.98 -17.20
N ALA A 86 -14.41 6.18 -16.50
CA ALA A 86 -15.12 7.44 -16.50
C ALA A 86 -14.58 8.39 -15.42
N ASP A 87 -15.01 9.64 -15.49
CA ASP A 87 -14.88 10.66 -14.44
C ASP A 87 -16.30 10.98 -13.95
N LYS A 88 -16.67 10.39 -12.81
CA LYS A 88 -18.02 10.49 -12.22
C LYS A 88 -17.98 10.82 -10.74
N PHE A 89 -16.83 10.68 -10.09
CA PHE A 89 -16.65 10.88 -8.66
C PHE A 89 -15.49 11.84 -8.39
N ASP A 90 -15.54 12.56 -7.27
CA ASP A 90 -14.44 13.39 -6.83
C ASP A 90 -13.33 12.54 -6.21
N ALA A 91 -12.20 13.15 -5.87
CA ALA A 91 -11.05 12.46 -5.26
C ALA A 91 -11.38 11.76 -3.93
N ARG A 92 -12.45 12.19 -3.24
CA ARG A 92 -12.93 11.57 -2.00
C ARG A 92 -13.84 10.38 -2.26
N GLY A 93 -14.19 10.11 -3.51
CA GLY A 93 -15.12 9.06 -3.92
C GLY A 93 -16.60 9.46 -3.76
N LEU A 94 -16.91 10.76 -3.70
CA LEU A 94 -18.29 11.26 -3.68
C LEU A 94 -18.79 11.57 -5.10
N PRO A 95 -20.10 11.46 -5.38
CA PRO A 95 -20.62 11.73 -6.72
C PRO A 95 -20.31 13.17 -7.20
N GLY A 96 -19.84 13.29 -8.44
CA GLY A 96 -19.51 14.54 -9.10
C GLY A 96 -18.12 14.50 -9.73
N PRO A 97 -17.98 14.81 -11.03
CA PRO A 97 -16.69 14.73 -11.71
C PRO A 97 -15.71 15.81 -11.21
N ASN A 98 -14.41 15.53 -11.28
CA ASN A 98 -13.35 16.46 -10.91
C ASN A 98 -12.32 16.71 -12.04
N GLY A 99 -12.55 16.16 -13.23
CA GLY A 99 -11.64 16.24 -14.36
C GLY A 99 -10.54 15.16 -14.37
N ILE A 100 -10.59 14.20 -13.46
CA ILE A 100 -9.64 13.10 -13.32
C ILE A 100 -10.41 11.78 -13.48
N PRO A 101 -9.95 10.84 -14.35
CA PRO A 101 -10.56 9.51 -14.41
C PRO A 101 -10.57 8.86 -13.02
N ASP A 102 -11.73 8.35 -12.61
CA ASP A 102 -11.99 7.82 -11.26
C ASP A 102 -10.93 6.81 -10.77
N VAL A 103 -10.39 5.99 -11.69
CA VAL A 103 -9.34 5.01 -11.39
C VAL A 103 -8.03 5.66 -10.92
N LEU A 104 -7.72 6.86 -11.40
CA LEU A 104 -6.54 7.60 -10.99
C LEU A 104 -6.72 8.25 -9.62
N ASP A 105 -7.93 8.70 -9.28
CA ASP A 105 -8.23 9.15 -7.92
C ASP A 105 -8.12 8.01 -6.92
N GLU A 106 -8.63 6.82 -7.28
CA GLU A 106 -8.49 5.63 -6.44
C GLU A 106 -7.02 5.20 -6.31
N ALA A 107 -6.28 5.13 -7.42
CA ALA A 107 -4.85 4.83 -7.38
C ALA A 107 -4.06 5.84 -6.54
N ARG A 108 -4.39 7.13 -6.63
CA ARG A 108 -3.80 8.20 -5.80
C ARG A 108 -4.05 7.96 -4.31
N HIS A 109 -5.27 7.59 -3.91
CA HIS A 109 -5.60 7.25 -2.52
C HIS A 109 -4.66 6.18 -1.96
N GLY A 110 -4.39 5.12 -2.74
CA GLY A 110 -3.42 4.08 -2.39
C GLY A 110 -1.98 4.59 -2.31
N LEU A 111 -1.53 5.34 -3.32
CA LEU A 111 -0.17 5.91 -3.37
C LEU A 111 0.11 6.89 -2.23
N GLU A 112 -0.89 7.65 -1.80
CA GLU A 112 -0.79 8.55 -0.65
C GLU A 112 -0.66 7.77 0.67
N TRP A 113 -1.36 6.65 0.82
CA TRP A 113 -1.19 5.76 1.97
C TRP A 113 0.17 5.06 1.97
N LEU A 114 0.58 4.51 0.83
CA LEU A 114 1.92 3.93 0.65
C LEU A 114 3.00 4.97 0.98
N SER A 115 2.78 6.22 0.61
CA SER A 115 3.66 7.35 0.94
C SER A 115 3.76 7.66 2.43
N ARG A 116 2.79 7.26 3.26
CA ARG A 116 2.86 7.30 4.73
C ARG A 116 3.50 6.03 5.29
N MET A 117 3.35 4.90 4.62
CA MET A 117 4.00 3.62 4.96
C MET A 117 5.49 3.56 4.55
N TYR A 118 5.93 4.43 3.64
CA TYR A 118 7.34 4.71 3.37
C TYR A 118 7.60 6.23 3.37
N PRO A 119 7.69 6.86 4.56
CA PRO A 119 7.93 8.29 4.67
C PRO A 119 9.31 8.70 4.14
N GLY A 120 10.29 7.79 4.20
CA GLY A 120 11.64 7.95 3.66
C GLY A 120 12.72 7.33 4.54
N GLY A 121 13.97 7.38 4.07
CA GLY A 121 15.10 6.80 4.80
C GLY A 121 14.99 5.29 4.95
N ASP A 122 15.22 4.79 6.16
CA ASP A 122 15.10 3.39 6.56
C ASP A 122 13.73 3.05 7.20
N GLN A 123 12.82 4.03 7.29
CA GLN A 123 11.48 3.84 7.82
C GLN A 123 10.58 3.26 6.74
N MET A 124 10.60 1.93 6.60
CA MET A 124 9.71 1.19 5.71
C MET A 124 8.78 0.31 6.54
N TYR A 125 7.48 0.50 6.36
CA TYR A 125 6.44 -0.26 7.05
C TYR A 125 5.78 -1.24 6.08
N ASN A 126 5.34 -2.39 6.60
CA ASN A 126 4.74 -3.45 5.80
C ASN A 126 3.23 -3.64 6.07
N GLN A 127 2.78 -3.28 7.26
CA GLN A 127 1.45 -3.64 7.75
C GLN A 127 0.95 -2.70 8.84
N LEU A 128 -0.37 -2.51 8.87
CA LEU A 128 -1.14 -1.79 9.87
C LEU A 128 -2.28 -2.67 10.38
N GLY A 129 -2.32 -2.91 11.69
CA GLY A 129 -3.17 -3.93 12.32
C GLY A 129 -2.54 -5.32 12.33
N ASP A 130 -3.12 -6.27 13.06
CA ASP A 130 -2.82 -7.72 13.02
C ASP A 130 -4.07 -8.51 13.43
N ASP A 131 -3.99 -9.84 13.47
CA ASP A 131 -5.12 -10.78 13.67
C ASP A 131 -5.97 -10.53 14.92
N ARG A 132 -5.54 -9.68 15.86
CA ARG A 132 -6.41 -9.19 16.95
C ARG A 132 -7.63 -8.43 16.42
N ASP A 133 -7.57 -7.89 15.21
CA ASP A 133 -8.73 -7.30 14.53
C ASP A 133 -9.87 -8.32 14.33
N HIS A 134 -9.53 -9.59 14.17
CA HIS A 134 -10.50 -10.66 13.93
C HIS A 134 -11.21 -11.11 15.21
N ALA A 135 -10.86 -10.55 16.37
CA ALA A 135 -11.48 -10.90 17.64
C ALA A 135 -12.92 -10.38 17.78
N VAL A 136 -13.32 -9.37 16.98
CA VAL A 136 -14.64 -8.75 17.05
C VAL A 136 -15.21 -8.57 15.66
N TRP A 137 -16.43 -9.07 15.45
CA TRP A 137 -17.22 -8.73 14.27
C TRP A 137 -17.84 -7.35 14.50
N ASP A 138 -17.46 -6.38 13.68
CA ASP A 138 -17.90 -5.01 13.87
C ASP A 138 -18.10 -4.27 12.54
N LEU A 139 -18.49 -3.00 12.64
CA LEU A 139 -18.47 -2.03 11.56
C LEU A 139 -17.23 -1.15 11.69
N PRO A 140 -16.70 -0.58 10.61
CA PRO A 140 -15.42 0.12 10.70
C PRO A 140 -15.51 1.44 11.49
N TRP A 141 -16.70 2.03 11.62
CA TRP A 141 -16.90 3.28 12.37
C TRP A 141 -17.07 3.09 13.88
N THR A 142 -17.28 1.87 14.34
CA THR A 142 -17.34 1.53 15.77
C THR A 142 -15.98 1.11 16.33
N ASP A 143 -15.03 0.74 15.45
CA ASP A 143 -13.61 0.55 15.73
C ASP A 143 -13.37 -0.28 17.01
N SER A 144 -13.97 -1.48 17.05
CA SER A 144 -14.01 -2.27 18.29
C SER A 144 -12.75 -3.06 18.62
N SER A 145 -11.78 -3.09 17.72
CA SER A 145 -10.54 -3.83 17.90
C SER A 145 -9.72 -3.25 19.07
N ASN A 146 -9.09 -4.12 19.86
CA ASN A 146 -8.22 -3.74 20.97
C ASN A 146 -6.87 -4.45 20.83
N TYR A 147 -5.84 -3.66 20.52
CA TYR A 147 -4.48 -4.13 20.34
C TYR A 147 -3.65 -4.11 21.64
N GLY A 148 -4.30 -4.04 22.81
CA GLY A 148 -3.66 -4.13 24.13
C GLY A 148 -3.52 -2.79 24.85
N TRP A 149 -3.91 -1.69 24.23
CA TRP A 149 -3.88 -0.33 24.82
C TRP A 149 -5.24 0.38 24.78
N GLY A 150 -6.32 -0.39 24.55
CA GLY A 150 -7.70 0.09 24.63
C GLY A 150 -8.48 -0.13 23.33
N LYS A 151 -9.80 -0.19 23.45
CA LYS A 151 -10.73 -0.30 22.32
C LYS A 151 -10.73 0.98 21.48
N GLY A 152 -10.69 0.86 20.15
CA GLY A 152 -10.75 2.00 19.22
C GLY A 152 -9.55 2.94 19.37
N LYS A 153 -8.40 2.37 19.74
CA LYS A 153 -7.13 3.07 19.89
C LYS A 153 -6.24 2.79 18.69
N GLU A 154 -4.98 3.20 18.79
CA GLU A 154 -4.01 3.06 17.71
C GLU A 154 -3.90 1.62 17.24
N ARG A 155 -3.68 1.42 15.93
CA ARG A 155 -3.42 0.09 15.38
C ARG A 155 -1.90 -0.13 15.20
N PRO A 156 -1.39 -1.34 15.46
CA PRO A 156 0.04 -1.63 15.38
C PRO A 156 0.56 -1.43 13.95
N VAL A 157 1.68 -0.73 13.81
CA VAL A 157 2.40 -0.55 12.54
C VAL A 157 3.67 -1.37 12.58
N TYR A 158 3.74 -2.38 11.71
CA TYR A 158 4.88 -3.28 11.63
C TYR A 158 5.90 -2.76 10.59
N PRO A 159 7.14 -2.44 11.00
CA PRO A 159 8.22 -2.11 10.08
C PRO A 159 8.75 -3.36 9.38
N CYS A 160 9.41 -3.16 8.23
CA CYS A 160 10.30 -4.15 7.64
C CYS A 160 11.55 -4.25 8.52
N THR A 161 11.77 -5.40 9.15
CA THR A 161 12.93 -5.60 10.05
C THR A 161 13.95 -6.62 9.55
N GLY A 162 13.61 -7.39 8.51
CA GLY A 162 14.52 -8.36 7.88
C GLY A 162 14.76 -9.60 8.72
N LYS A 163 13.95 -9.80 9.76
CA LYS A 163 13.95 -10.94 10.65
C LYS A 163 12.51 -11.39 10.89
N PRO A 164 12.27 -12.62 11.40
CA PRO A 164 10.95 -13.09 11.80
C PRO A 164 10.24 -12.14 12.79
N GLN A 165 9.01 -11.74 12.44
CA GLN A 165 8.18 -10.79 13.20
C GLN A 165 6.86 -11.42 13.66
N GLY A 166 6.37 -10.90 14.79
CA GLY A 166 5.08 -11.25 15.38
C GLY A 166 5.08 -11.00 16.88
N LEU A 167 4.08 -10.26 17.36
CA LEU A 167 4.10 -9.68 18.72
C LEU A 167 3.71 -10.62 19.85
N ILE A 168 2.99 -11.71 19.56
CA ILE A 168 2.36 -12.52 20.59
C ILE A 168 2.92 -13.95 20.59
N LYS A 169 2.35 -14.84 19.78
CA LYS A 169 2.70 -16.27 19.79
C LYS A 169 3.28 -16.71 18.46
N ALA A 170 2.61 -16.33 17.37
CA ALA A 170 3.03 -16.69 16.03
C ALA A 170 4.10 -15.72 15.52
N LYS A 171 4.93 -16.20 14.59
CA LYS A 171 5.89 -15.38 13.85
C LYS A 171 5.86 -15.75 12.38
N ASN A 172 6.10 -14.76 11.52
CA ASN A 172 6.36 -14.98 10.11
C ASN A 172 7.79 -15.50 9.88
N ARG A 173 8.20 -15.58 8.62
CA ARG A 173 9.51 -16.09 8.19
C ARG A 173 10.29 -15.04 7.38
N SER A 174 10.07 -13.75 7.66
CA SER A 174 10.77 -12.66 6.97
C SER A 174 12.29 -12.75 7.10
N THR A 175 12.99 -12.43 6.02
CA THR A 175 14.46 -12.50 5.90
C THR A 175 15.09 -11.24 5.32
N GLY A 176 14.30 -10.31 4.79
CA GLY A 176 14.78 -9.09 4.16
C GLY A 176 13.65 -8.08 3.94
N TYR A 177 13.92 -7.04 3.16
CA TYR A 177 12.95 -5.98 2.85
C TYR A 177 12.56 -5.98 1.37
N ALA A 178 13.32 -6.72 0.55
CA ALA A 178 13.36 -6.55 -0.90
C ALA A 178 12.01 -6.73 -1.58
N SER A 179 11.18 -7.67 -1.13
CA SER A 179 9.86 -7.88 -1.71
C SER A 179 8.93 -6.67 -1.49
N THR A 180 8.75 -6.21 -0.25
CA THR A 180 8.00 -4.99 0.07
C THR A 180 8.61 -3.74 -0.58
N ALA A 181 9.94 -3.64 -0.59
CA ALA A 181 10.66 -2.53 -1.22
C ALA A 181 10.43 -2.48 -2.73
N GLY A 182 10.42 -3.62 -3.41
CA GLY A 182 10.13 -3.74 -4.82
C GLY A 182 8.69 -3.30 -5.13
N LYS A 183 7.72 -3.73 -4.31
CA LYS A 183 6.31 -3.30 -4.42
C LYS A 183 6.12 -1.80 -4.23
N PHE A 184 6.79 -1.19 -3.25
CA PHE A 184 6.82 0.28 -3.12
C PHE A 184 7.42 0.93 -4.36
N ALA A 185 8.58 0.45 -4.80
CA ALA A 185 9.32 1.05 -5.89
C ALA A 185 8.55 1.00 -7.21
N SER A 186 7.95 -0.14 -7.56
CA SER A 186 7.15 -0.30 -8.78
C SER A 186 5.90 0.58 -8.78
N ALA A 187 5.12 0.56 -7.68
CA ALA A 187 3.92 1.39 -7.53
C ALA A 187 4.25 2.89 -7.60
N PHE A 188 5.30 3.34 -6.89
CA PHE A 188 5.72 4.74 -6.91
C PHE A 188 6.31 5.16 -8.25
N ALA A 189 7.10 4.32 -8.92
CA ALA A 189 7.67 4.64 -10.23
C ALA A 189 6.57 4.82 -11.28
N LEU A 190 5.61 3.90 -11.33
CA LEU A 190 4.49 4.00 -12.26
C LEU A 190 3.55 5.17 -11.90
N GLY A 191 3.31 5.42 -10.61
CA GLY A 191 2.57 6.59 -10.15
C GLY A 191 3.26 7.89 -10.57
N ALA A 192 4.58 7.98 -10.41
CA ALA A 192 5.35 9.15 -10.83
C ALA A 192 5.21 9.43 -12.34
N ALA A 193 5.32 8.40 -13.18
CA ALA A 193 5.11 8.54 -14.62
C ALA A 193 3.68 8.98 -14.95
N THR A 194 2.68 8.40 -14.27
CA THR A 194 1.25 8.69 -14.48
C THR A 194 0.89 10.14 -14.13
N PHE A 195 1.36 10.65 -12.99
CA PHE A 195 1.00 11.98 -12.49
C PHE A 195 1.94 13.10 -12.95
N ALA A 196 2.99 12.81 -13.72
CA ALA A 196 4.03 13.78 -14.10
C ALA A 196 3.49 15.08 -14.75
N LYS A 197 2.39 14.97 -15.52
CA LYS A 197 1.78 16.11 -16.23
C LYS A 197 0.70 16.84 -15.44
N THR A 198 0.07 16.16 -14.48
CA THR A 198 -1.10 16.68 -13.74
C THR A 198 -0.74 17.16 -12.34
N ASP A 199 0.27 16.55 -11.71
CA ASP A 199 0.76 16.90 -10.38
C ASP A 199 2.27 16.61 -10.28
N ALA A 200 3.08 17.54 -10.81
CA ALA A 200 4.53 17.38 -10.87
C ALA A 200 5.19 17.26 -9.49
N ALA A 201 4.61 17.87 -8.46
CA ALA A 201 5.12 17.80 -7.09
C ALA A 201 4.92 16.40 -6.51
N PHE A 202 3.71 15.85 -6.63
CA PHE A 202 3.41 14.48 -6.20
C PHE A 202 4.25 13.47 -6.99
N ALA A 203 4.31 13.61 -8.32
CA ALA A 203 5.13 12.75 -9.17
C ALA A 203 6.63 12.80 -8.80
N GLY A 204 7.16 13.99 -8.51
CA GLY A 204 8.55 14.17 -8.06
C GLY A 204 8.84 13.44 -6.74
N MET A 205 7.93 13.55 -5.76
CA MET A 205 8.03 12.82 -4.50
C MET A 205 7.99 11.31 -4.70
N LEU A 206 7.04 10.81 -5.50
CA LEU A 206 6.91 9.38 -5.81
C LEU A 206 8.18 8.85 -6.48
N ARG A 207 8.72 9.55 -7.49
CA ARG A 207 9.96 9.15 -8.18
C ARG A 207 11.13 9.04 -7.21
N ALA A 208 11.34 10.04 -6.36
CA ALA A 208 12.41 10.02 -5.37
C ALA A 208 12.28 8.85 -4.39
N ARG A 209 11.04 8.57 -3.94
CA ARG A 209 10.75 7.43 -3.06
C ARG A 209 10.89 6.09 -3.75
N ALA A 210 10.55 5.99 -5.03
CA ALA A 210 10.72 4.77 -5.82
C ALA A 210 12.18 4.35 -5.87
N VAL A 211 13.07 5.29 -6.22
CA VAL A 211 14.52 5.07 -6.25
C VAL A 211 15.06 4.71 -4.86
N ALA A 212 14.60 5.41 -3.82
CA ALA A 212 15.04 5.15 -2.44
C ALA A 212 14.59 3.78 -1.93
N ALA A 213 13.34 3.38 -2.19
CA ALA A 213 12.80 2.08 -1.82
C ALA A 213 13.56 0.96 -2.53
N TYR A 214 13.76 1.06 -3.84
CA TYR A 214 14.52 0.07 -4.61
C TYR A 214 15.96 -0.08 -4.09
N ARG A 215 16.64 1.03 -3.81
CA ARG A 215 17.97 0.98 -3.20
C ARG A 215 17.97 0.28 -1.84
N LEU A 216 16.95 0.52 -1.00
CA LEU A 216 16.80 -0.16 0.28
C LEU A 216 16.57 -1.66 0.11
N GLY A 217 15.75 -2.06 -0.86
CA GLY A 217 15.54 -3.47 -1.21
C GLY A 217 16.84 -4.18 -1.61
N ARG A 218 17.69 -3.53 -2.43
CA ARG A 218 19.02 -4.06 -2.80
C ARG A 218 19.97 -4.21 -1.61
N GLN A 219 19.83 -3.36 -0.59
CA GLN A 219 20.66 -3.42 0.63
C GLN A 219 20.20 -4.53 1.60
N HIS A 220 18.93 -4.94 1.52
CA HIS A 220 18.31 -5.90 2.41
C HIS A 220 17.59 -7.01 1.62
N PRO A 221 18.34 -7.87 0.90
CA PRO A 221 17.77 -8.98 0.14
C PRO A 221 16.97 -9.91 1.04
N GLY A 222 15.88 -10.48 0.52
CA GLY A 222 14.98 -11.36 1.27
C GLY A 222 13.55 -10.83 1.31
N VAL A 223 12.66 -11.67 1.83
CA VAL A 223 11.21 -11.41 1.85
C VAL A 223 10.79 -10.68 3.12
N CYS A 224 9.81 -9.80 2.99
CA CYS A 224 9.14 -9.14 4.11
C CYS A 224 7.65 -9.52 4.12
N GLN A 225 7.34 -10.59 4.84
CA GLN A 225 6.00 -11.11 5.02
C GLN A 225 5.20 -10.27 6.02
N THR A 226 3.88 -10.38 5.96
CA THR A 226 3.01 -9.79 6.99
C THR A 226 3.26 -10.47 8.34
N ALA A 227 3.13 -9.73 9.43
CA ALA A 227 3.40 -10.18 10.78
C ALA A 227 2.09 -10.71 11.43
N PRO A 228 2.06 -11.99 11.85
CA PRO A 228 0.99 -12.49 12.67
C PRO A 228 1.13 -12.00 14.12
N GLY A 229 0.07 -12.13 14.91
CA GLY A 229 0.06 -11.95 16.35
C GLY A 229 -0.29 -13.24 17.08
N GLY A 230 -1.58 -13.45 17.33
CA GLY A 230 -2.09 -14.60 18.10
C GLY A 230 -2.24 -15.86 17.25
N GLN A 231 -2.69 -15.70 16.01
CA GLN A 231 -2.94 -16.77 15.05
C GLN A 231 -1.75 -17.00 14.11
N PRO A 232 -1.55 -18.21 13.57
CA PRO A 232 -0.37 -18.56 12.79
C PRO A 232 -0.39 -18.13 11.31
N TYR A 233 -1.49 -17.56 10.81
CA TYR A 233 -1.61 -17.17 9.40
C TYR A 233 -1.05 -15.78 9.14
N PHE A 234 -0.49 -15.60 7.96
CA PHE A 234 0.00 -14.34 7.42
C PHE A 234 0.11 -14.48 5.89
N TYR A 235 0.14 -13.37 5.16
CA TYR A 235 0.55 -13.38 3.77
C TYR A 235 2.02 -13.74 3.65
N GLU A 236 2.21 -14.94 3.11
CA GLU A 236 3.50 -15.52 2.82
C GLU A 236 4.06 -14.93 1.53
N GLU A 237 5.39 -14.90 1.49
CA GLU A 237 6.19 -14.62 0.31
C GLU A 237 7.43 -15.47 0.42
N ASP A 238 7.72 -16.28 -0.60
CA ASP A 238 8.86 -17.18 -0.60
C ASP A 238 10.00 -16.69 -1.52
N ASN A 239 9.74 -15.64 -2.30
CA ASN A 239 10.74 -14.99 -3.14
C ASN A 239 10.49 -13.47 -3.20
N TRP A 240 11.49 -12.72 -3.67
CA TRP A 240 11.49 -11.25 -3.77
C TRP A 240 12.04 -10.77 -5.12
N HIS A 241 12.40 -11.71 -5.98
CA HIS A 241 13.12 -11.45 -7.22
C HIS A 241 12.21 -10.76 -8.23
N ASP A 242 10.98 -11.27 -8.38
CA ASP A 242 9.93 -10.70 -9.21
C ASP A 242 9.57 -9.26 -8.81
N ASP A 243 9.48 -8.98 -7.50
CA ASP A 243 9.21 -7.63 -6.99
C ASP A 243 10.31 -6.64 -7.36
N MET A 244 11.57 -7.06 -7.21
CA MET A 244 12.73 -6.22 -7.52
C MET A 244 12.97 -6.10 -9.02
N GLU A 245 12.67 -7.13 -9.82
CA GLU A 245 12.64 -7.08 -11.27
C GLU A 245 11.60 -6.05 -11.76
N LEU A 246 10.36 -6.16 -11.28
CA LEU A 246 9.28 -5.24 -11.64
C LEU A 246 9.61 -3.80 -11.23
N ALA A 247 10.22 -3.61 -10.05
CA ALA A 247 10.68 -2.32 -9.59
C ALA A 247 11.74 -1.72 -10.52
N ALA A 248 12.78 -2.49 -10.85
CA ALA A 248 13.83 -2.07 -11.76
C ALA A 248 13.27 -1.72 -13.14
N ALA A 249 12.41 -2.56 -13.70
CA ALA A 249 11.73 -2.29 -14.98
C ALA A 249 10.92 -0.98 -14.92
N SER A 250 10.13 -0.78 -13.86
CA SER A 250 9.31 0.43 -13.68
C SER A 250 10.15 1.70 -13.51
N LEU A 251 11.34 1.59 -12.91
CA LEU A 251 12.25 2.72 -12.70
C LEU A 251 12.90 3.23 -13.99
N ILE A 252 13.03 2.40 -15.02
CA ILE A 252 13.50 2.84 -16.34
C ILE A 252 12.55 3.92 -16.89
N ASP A 253 11.24 3.67 -16.84
CA ASP A 253 10.23 4.60 -17.34
C ASP A 253 10.15 5.87 -16.49
N ALA A 254 10.32 5.75 -15.17
CA ALA A 254 10.21 6.88 -14.25
C ALA A 254 11.45 7.81 -14.26
N THR A 255 12.64 7.29 -14.56
CA THR A 255 13.91 8.03 -14.44
C THR A 255 14.63 8.23 -15.77
N GLY A 256 14.40 7.35 -16.76
CA GLY A 256 15.19 7.27 -17.99
C GLY A 256 16.59 6.68 -17.81
N GLU A 257 16.93 6.19 -16.61
CA GLU A 257 18.26 5.67 -16.30
C GLU A 257 18.41 4.21 -16.77
N LYS A 258 19.23 4.01 -17.80
CA LYS A 258 19.40 2.71 -18.45
C LYS A 258 20.01 1.61 -17.57
N HIS A 259 20.68 1.96 -16.47
CA HIS A 259 21.31 0.96 -15.60
C HIS A 259 20.26 0.05 -14.94
N PHE A 260 19.02 0.54 -14.75
CA PHE A 260 17.92 -0.25 -14.21
C PHE A 260 17.53 -1.44 -15.10
N LEU A 261 17.85 -1.42 -16.41
CA LEU A 261 17.65 -2.57 -17.29
C LEU A 261 18.57 -3.74 -16.92
N GLY A 262 19.84 -3.45 -16.64
CA GLY A 262 20.79 -4.47 -16.19
C GLY A 262 20.38 -5.05 -14.84
N ASP A 263 19.92 -4.19 -13.95
CA ASP A 263 19.35 -4.54 -12.65
C ASP A 263 18.13 -5.47 -12.77
N ALA A 264 17.16 -5.16 -13.65
CA ALA A 264 15.99 -6.01 -13.88
C ALA A 264 16.42 -7.42 -14.34
N LEU A 265 17.33 -7.51 -15.31
CA LEU A 265 17.85 -8.78 -15.82
C LEU A 265 18.64 -9.60 -14.79
N MET A 266 19.18 -8.98 -13.73
CA MET A 266 19.81 -9.71 -12.63
C MET A 266 18.79 -10.34 -11.67
N HIS A 267 17.56 -9.83 -11.66
CA HIS A 267 16.48 -10.33 -10.81
C HIS A 267 15.59 -11.35 -11.52
N ALA A 268 15.56 -11.36 -12.86
CA ALA A 268 14.82 -12.29 -13.72
C ALA A 268 15.26 -13.77 -13.64
#